data_AF-A0A1F1UB78-F1
#
_entry.id   AF-A0A1F1UB78-F1
#
_cell.length_a   1.000
_cell.length_b   1.000
_cell.length_c   1.000
_cell.angle_alpha   90.00
_cell.angle_beta   90.00
_cell.angle_gamma   90.00
#
_symmetry.space_group_name_H-M   'P 1'
#
loop_
_entity.id
_entity.type
_entity.pdbx_description
1 polymer ?
#
loop_
_entity_poly.entity_id
_entity_poly.type
_entity_poly.pdbx_seq_one_letter_code
_entity_poly.pdbx_strand_id
1 'polypeptide(L)'
;MGSLSREVQRDRLHRTIWEVANELRGAVDGWDFKSYVLGMLFYRFISENLATFIEKNEGEGFSYADLTDEQAEPIRQMMVDEKGFFILPSQLFVNVRKRAAQDENLNETLEKVFQSIEGSSVGHASEDDLKGLFDDLDVNSTRLGNTVERRNEKLRKLLNAIGELDMGEQHDEGIDMFGDAYEFLMQMYASQAGKSGGEYYTPQEVSELLARLTVIGKDSVQRVYETFMSQRIQTRANYDLAA
;
A
#
# COMPACT_ATOMS: atom_id res chain seq x y z
N MET A 1 22.11 -6.33 -14.13
CA MET A 1 22.09 -7.05 -12.85
C MET A 1 20.95 -8.05 -12.94
N GLY A 2 21.19 -9.34 -12.66
CA GLY A 2 20.14 -10.36 -12.81
C GLY A 2 19.02 -10.11 -11.81
N SER A 3 17.76 -10.09 -12.27
CA SER A 3 16.62 -10.02 -11.36
C SER A 3 16.72 -11.17 -10.36
N LEU A 4 16.45 -10.89 -9.09
CA LEU A 4 16.34 -11.95 -8.11
C LEU A 4 15.18 -12.88 -8.52
N SER A 5 15.32 -14.18 -8.25
CA SER A 5 14.16 -15.08 -8.38
C SER A 5 13.02 -14.55 -7.51
N ARG A 6 11.79 -14.60 -8.03
CA ARG A 6 10.56 -14.14 -7.36
C ARG A 6 10.45 -14.68 -5.92
N GLU A 7 10.85 -15.93 -5.73
CA GLU A 7 10.87 -16.59 -4.41
C GLU A 7 11.83 -15.91 -3.42
N VAL A 8 13.00 -15.45 -3.90
CA VAL A 8 13.99 -14.73 -3.08
C VAL A 8 13.53 -13.31 -2.75
N GLN A 9 12.83 -12.64 -3.68
CA GLN A 9 12.22 -11.33 -3.41
C GLN A 9 11.13 -11.45 -2.35
N ARG A 10 10.26 -12.46 -2.49
CA ARG A 10 9.21 -12.76 -1.50
C ARG A 10 9.79 -13.09 -0.12
N ASP A 11 10.84 -13.91 -0.04
CA ASP A 11 11.48 -14.24 1.23
C ASP A 11 12.15 -13.02 1.89
N ARG A 12 12.73 -12.12 1.09
CA ARG A 12 13.26 -10.84 1.59
C ARG A 12 12.16 -9.94 2.12
N LEU A 13 11.07 -9.79 1.35
CA LEU A 13 9.89 -9.05 1.75
C LEU A 13 9.34 -9.55 3.09
N HIS A 14 9.11 -10.86 3.20
CA HIS A 14 8.64 -11.49 4.44
C HIS A 14 9.58 -11.22 5.61
N ARG A 15 10.90 -11.33 5.39
CA ARG A 15 11.90 -11.08 6.43
C ARG A 15 11.89 -9.64 6.89
N THR A 16 11.91 -8.68 5.96
CA THR A 16 11.90 -7.25 6.30
C THR A 16 10.62 -6.88 7.04
N ILE A 17 9.46 -7.33 6.55
CA ILE A 17 8.18 -7.13 7.25
C ILE A 17 8.24 -7.70 8.67
N TRP A 18 8.79 -8.90 8.85
CA TRP A 18 8.90 -9.55 10.16
C TRP A 18 9.90 -8.85 11.09
N GLU A 19 11.03 -8.36 10.57
CA GLU A 19 12.02 -7.59 11.33
C GLU A 19 11.41 -6.28 11.84
N VAL A 20 10.73 -5.53 10.98
CA VAL A 20 9.98 -4.32 11.35
C VAL A 20 8.90 -4.66 12.37
N ALA A 21 8.18 -5.76 12.17
CA ALA A 21 7.18 -6.24 13.11
C ALA A 21 7.76 -6.50 14.49
N ASN A 22 8.94 -7.12 14.58
CA ASN A 22 9.60 -7.38 15.86
C ASN A 22 10.12 -6.11 16.53
N GLU A 23 10.68 -5.17 15.77
CA GLU A 23 11.18 -3.91 16.33
C GLU A 23 10.07 -3.04 16.90
N LEU A 24 8.88 -3.11 16.30
CA LEU A 24 7.70 -2.38 16.75
C LEU A 24 6.89 -3.19 17.78
N ARG A 25 7.18 -4.50 17.94
CA ARG A 25 6.58 -5.41 18.93
C ARG A 25 6.98 -5.00 20.34
N GLY A 26 5.99 -4.83 21.21
CA GLY A 26 6.18 -4.48 22.62
C GLY A 26 5.59 -3.13 23.03
N ALA A 27 5.16 -2.31 22.07
CA ALA A 27 4.49 -1.03 22.35
C ALA A 27 3.17 -0.83 21.61
N VAL A 28 2.90 -1.63 20.57
CA VAL A 28 1.63 -1.66 19.82
C VAL A 28 1.10 -3.09 19.89
N ASP A 29 -0.21 -3.27 20.07
CA ASP A 29 -0.83 -4.59 19.95
C ASP A 29 -0.67 -5.10 18.51
N GLY A 30 -0.54 -6.42 18.30
CA GLY A 30 -0.28 -6.99 16.99
C GLY A 30 -1.28 -6.49 15.94
N TRP A 31 -2.55 -6.34 16.34
CA TRP A 31 -3.63 -5.90 15.46
C TRP A 31 -3.45 -4.48 14.91
N ASP A 32 -3.07 -3.47 15.70
CA ASP A 32 -2.90 -2.12 15.15
C ASP A 32 -1.65 -2.02 14.27
N PHE A 33 -0.63 -2.84 14.55
CA PHE A 33 0.60 -2.85 13.76
C PHE A 33 0.32 -3.16 12.28
N LYS A 34 -0.71 -3.97 11.99
CA LYS A 34 -1.13 -4.33 10.63
C LYS A 34 -1.45 -3.08 9.82
N SER A 35 -2.24 -2.18 10.38
CA SER A 35 -2.68 -0.96 9.73
C SER A 35 -1.50 -0.04 9.41
N TYR A 36 -0.49 0.03 10.29
CA TYR A 36 0.74 0.78 10.02
C TYR A 36 1.54 0.22 8.85
N VAL A 37 1.78 -1.09 8.81
CA VAL A 37 2.56 -1.68 7.70
C VAL A 37 1.81 -1.57 6.39
N LEU A 38 0.54 -1.98 6.37
CA LEU A 38 -0.28 -1.96 5.15
C LEU A 38 -0.48 -0.54 4.64
N GLY A 39 -0.80 0.41 5.52
CA GLY A 39 -0.98 1.80 5.12
C GLY A 39 0.31 2.42 4.57
N MET A 40 1.47 2.15 5.16
CA MET A 40 2.75 2.65 4.66
C MET A 40 3.19 1.96 3.36
N LEU A 41 2.97 0.66 3.22
CA LEU A 41 3.19 -0.07 1.96
C LEU A 41 2.31 0.49 0.84
N PHE A 42 1.04 0.71 1.15
CA PHE A 42 0.08 1.24 0.19
C PHE A 42 0.45 2.66 -0.22
N TYR A 43 0.79 3.52 0.74
CA TYR A 43 1.29 4.87 0.49
C TYR A 43 2.54 4.87 -0.42
N ARG A 44 3.50 3.96 -0.18
CA ARG A 44 4.65 3.77 -1.08
C ARG A 44 4.19 3.39 -2.48
N PHE A 45 3.33 2.38 -2.59
CA PHE A 45 2.84 1.85 -3.86
C PHE A 45 2.15 2.92 -4.71
N ILE A 46 1.21 3.68 -4.14
CA ILE A 46 0.53 4.74 -4.89
C ILE A 46 1.46 5.91 -5.25
N SER A 47 2.44 6.22 -4.39
CA SER A 47 3.46 7.24 -4.68
C SER A 47 4.33 6.86 -5.87
N GLU A 48 4.84 5.62 -5.88
CA GLU A 48 5.66 5.11 -6.99
C GLU A 48 4.83 4.97 -8.27
N ASN A 49 3.59 4.49 -8.16
CA ASN A 49 2.69 4.36 -9.31
C ASN A 49 2.42 5.71 -10.00
N LEU A 50 2.07 6.73 -9.23
CA LEU A 50 1.80 8.05 -9.77
C LEU A 50 3.05 8.65 -10.42
N ALA A 51 4.18 8.63 -9.71
CA ALA A 51 5.44 9.18 -10.21
C ALA A 51 5.88 8.49 -11.50
N THR A 52 5.90 7.15 -11.52
CA THR A 52 6.26 6.36 -12.72
C THR A 52 5.31 6.63 -13.89
N PHE A 53 4.02 6.82 -13.61
CA PHE A 53 3.06 7.14 -14.66
C PHE A 53 3.33 8.50 -15.30
N ILE A 54 3.59 9.53 -14.48
CA ILE A 54 3.93 10.88 -14.98
C ILE A 54 5.25 10.84 -15.75
N GLU A 55 6.28 10.19 -15.19
CA GLU A 55 7.61 10.10 -15.80
C GLU A 55 7.59 9.38 -17.15
N LYS A 56 6.77 8.33 -17.29
CA LYS A 56 6.58 7.63 -18.58
C LYS A 56 5.94 8.52 -19.65
N ASN A 57 5.07 9.47 -19.27
CA ASN A 57 4.41 10.38 -20.20
C ASN A 57 5.27 11.58 -20.60
N GLU A 58 6.17 12.04 -19.72
CA GLU A 58 7.09 13.16 -20.00
C GLU A 58 8.35 12.72 -20.78
N GLY A 59 8.88 11.52 -20.49
CA GLY A 59 10.01 10.92 -21.21
C GLY A 59 11.29 10.75 -20.39
N GLU A 60 12.34 10.23 -21.04
CA GLU A 60 13.60 9.88 -20.36
C GLU A 60 14.28 11.09 -19.71
N GLY A 61 14.72 10.92 -18.46
CA GLY A 61 15.45 11.93 -17.70
C GLY A 61 14.59 12.92 -16.90
N PHE A 62 13.26 12.81 -17.01
CA PHE A 62 12.34 13.51 -16.14
C PHE A 62 12.13 12.73 -14.83
N SER A 63 12.08 13.44 -13.70
CA SER A 63 11.85 12.89 -12.37
C SER A 63 10.77 13.73 -11.69
N TYR A 64 9.61 13.14 -11.47
CA TYR A 64 8.48 13.86 -10.85
C TYR A 64 8.82 14.26 -9.42
N ALA A 65 9.65 13.46 -8.74
CA ALA A 65 10.09 13.71 -7.37
C ALA A 65 10.98 14.96 -7.22
N ASP A 66 11.57 15.47 -8.31
CA ASP A 66 12.44 16.65 -8.27
C ASP A 66 11.71 17.97 -8.53
N LEU A 67 10.42 17.93 -8.87
CA LEU A 67 9.60 19.13 -9.04
C LEU A 67 9.23 19.78 -7.71
N THR A 68 8.90 21.07 -7.75
CA THR A 68 8.20 21.74 -6.65
C THR A 68 6.70 21.48 -6.73
N ASP A 69 6.01 21.61 -5.60
CA ASP A 69 4.56 21.43 -5.53
C ASP A 69 3.81 22.38 -6.46
N GLU A 70 4.29 23.62 -6.60
CA GLU A 70 3.70 24.60 -7.53
C GLU A 70 3.85 24.21 -9.01
N GLN A 71 4.93 23.52 -9.35
CA GLN A 71 5.15 23.03 -10.72
C GLN A 71 4.25 21.82 -11.04
N ALA A 72 3.90 21.02 -10.04
CA ALA A 72 3.05 19.85 -10.19
C ALA A 72 1.55 20.18 -10.12
N GLU A 73 1.17 21.26 -9.46
CA GLU A 73 -0.24 21.66 -9.30
C GLU A 73 -1.06 21.71 -10.62
N PRO A 74 -0.53 22.19 -11.76
CA PRO A 74 -1.27 22.25 -13.01
C PRO A 74 -1.75 20.88 -13.54
N ILE A 75 -1.08 19.78 -13.19
CA ILE A 75 -1.47 18.43 -13.65
C ILE A 75 -2.44 17.73 -12.69
N ARG A 76 -2.78 18.33 -11.53
CA ARG A 76 -3.65 17.72 -10.51
C ARG A 76 -4.95 17.19 -11.10
N GLN A 77 -5.70 18.05 -11.80
CA GLN A 77 -7.02 17.68 -12.35
C GLN A 77 -6.92 16.47 -13.29
N MET A 78 -5.94 16.49 -14.20
CA MET A 78 -5.70 15.39 -15.13
C MET A 78 -5.38 14.09 -14.39
N MET A 79 -4.54 14.14 -13.35
CA MET A 79 -4.17 12.95 -12.58
C MET A 79 -5.33 12.41 -11.74
N VAL A 80 -6.16 13.26 -11.15
CA VAL A 80 -7.35 12.78 -10.44
C VAL A 80 -8.33 12.13 -11.43
N ASP A 81 -8.47 12.67 -12.64
CA ASP A 81 -9.36 12.09 -13.66
C ASP A 81 -8.83 10.76 -14.23
N GLU A 82 -7.50 10.59 -14.36
CA GLU A 82 -6.89 9.37 -14.91
C GLU A 82 -6.58 8.29 -13.85
N LYS A 83 -6.19 8.68 -12.64
CA LYS A 83 -5.73 7.80 -11.56
C LYS A 83 -6.64 7.79 -10.33
N GLY A 84 -7.55 8.74 -10.22
CA GLY A 84 -8.47 8.86 -9.09
C GLY A 84 -7.91 9.64 -7.90
N PHE A 85 -6.61 9.94 -7.87
CA PHE A 85 -5.94 10.67 -6.79
C PHE A 85 -4.77 11.49 -7.31
N PHE A 86 -4.24 12.37 -6.46
CA PHE A 86 -3.04 13.14 -6.74
C PHE A 86 -2.15 13.29 -5.50
N ILE A 87 -0.84 13.17 -5.72
CA ILE A 87 0.19 13.29 -4.68
C ILE A 87 1.19 14.33 -5.15
N LEU A 88 1.42 15.35 -4.32
CA LEU A 88 2.40 16.38 -4.60
C LEU A 88 3.84 15.83 -4.49
N PRO A 89 4.82 16.39 -5.22
CA PRO A 89 6.22 15.98 -5.10
C PRO A 89 6.71 15.96 -3.65
N SER A 90 6.40 16.99 -2.84
CA SER A 90 6.81 17.03 -1.43
C SER A 90 6.14 15.97 -0.55
N GLN A 91 5.05 15.36 -1.03
CA GLN A 91 4.26 14.34 -0.37
C GLN A 91 4.55 12.93 -0.90
N LEU A 92 5.41 12.76 -1.90
CA LEU A 92 5.83 11.44 -2.38
C LEU A 92 6.59 10.69 -1.29
N PHE A 93 6.37 9.38 -1.21
CA PHE A 93 7.04 8.49 -0.24
C PHE A 93 8.55 8.71 -0.20
N VAL A 94 9.21 8.79 -1.37
CA VAL A 94 10.67 8.99 -1.47
C VAL A 94 11.12 10.30 -0.83
N ASN A 95 10.37 11.38 -1.02
CA ASN A 95 10.71 12.71 -0.52
C ASN A 95 10.40 12.85 0.97
N VAL A 96 9.28 12.30 1.44
CA VAL A 96 8.97 12.22 2.87
C VAL A 96 10.03 11.38 3.60
N ARG A 97 10.38 10.20 3.09
CA ARG A 97 11.45 9.36 3.65
C ARG A 97 12.80 10.08 3.70
N LYS A 98 13.18 10.79 2.64
CA LYS A 98 14.45 11.53 2.54
C LYS A 98 14.60 12.57 3.65
N ARG A 99 13.53 13.30 3.99
CA ARG A 99 13.54 14.33 5.04
C ARG A 99 13.14 13.81 6.43
N ALA A 100 12.65 12.57 6.54
CA ALA A 100 12.08 12.02 7.76
C ALA A 100 13.02 12.10 8.98
N ALA A 101 14.34 11.94 8.77
CA ALA A 101 15.34 12.04 9.82
C ALA A 101 15.44 13.44 10.48
N GLN A 102 15.08 14.48 9.74
CA GLN A 102 15.16 15.89 10.15
C GLN A 102 13.78 16.45 10.53
N ASP A 103 12.72 15.69 10.30
CA ASP A 103 11.35 16.09 10.62
C ASP A 103 11.02 15.75 12.07
N GLU A 104 11.03 16.77 12.93
CA GLU A 104 10.67 16.65 14.34
C GLU A 104 9.17 16.34 14.54
N ASN A 105 8.32 16.61 13.53
CA ASN A 105 6.87 16.43 13.57
C ASN A 105 6.40 15.51 12.43
N LEU A 106 7.18 14.45 12.13
CA LEU A 106 6.91 13.50 11.06
C LEU A 106 5.50 12.91 11.11
N ASN A 107 4.96 12.62 12.29
CA ASN A 107 3.58 12.21 12.51
C ASN A 107 2.58 13.19 11.88
N GLU A 108 2.72 14.49 12.11
CA GLU A 108 1.83 15.50 11.53
C GLU A 108 2.06 15.64 10.02
N THR A 109 3.30 15.51 9.55
CA THR A 109 3.61 15.50 8.12
C THR A 109 2.89 14.35 7.43
N LEU A 110 2.95 13.14 7.98
CA LEU A 110 2.28 11.96 7.43
C LEU A 110 0.75 12.09 7.49
N GLU A 111 0.20 12.59 8.59
CA GLU A 111 -1.23 12.86 8.72
C GLU A 111 -1.72 13.81 7.61
N LYS A 112 -1.00 14.91 7.37
CA LYS A 112 -1.32 15.86 6.29
C LYS A 112 -1.19 15.23 4.91
N VAL A 113 -0.20 14.37 4.69
CA VAL A 113 -0.04 13.63 3.43
C VAL A 113 -1.26 12.74 3.21
N PHE A 114 -1.67 11.93 4.18
CA PHE A 114 -2.82 11.04 4.03
C PHE A 114 -4.12 11.82 3.79
N GLN A 115 -4.37 12.88 4.56
CA GLN A 115 -5.52 13.77 4.33
C GLN A 115 -5.49 14.43 2.94
N SER A 116 -4.31 14.80 2.44
CA SER A 116 -4.17 15.39 1.10
C SER A 116 -4.45 14.38 0.00
N ILE A 117 -4.05 13.13 0.18
CA ILE A 117 -4.31 12.05 -0.79
C ILE A 117 -5.81 11.76 -0.85
N GLU A 118 -6.46 11.54 0.29
CA GLU A 118 -7.91 11.33 0.34
C GLU A 118 -8.67 12.56 -0.19
N GLY A 119 -8.26 13.75 0.25
CA GLY A 119 -8.82 15.03 -0.18
C GLY A 119 -8.68 15.32 -1.67
N SER A 120 -7.67 14.76 -2.34
CA SER A 120 -7.46 14.94 -3.78
C SER A 120 -8.57 14.33 -4.64
N SER A 121 -9.31 13.36 -4.10
CA SER A 121 -10.38 12.65 -4.80
C SER A 121 -11.78 13.24 -4.56
N VAL A 122 -11.90 14.18 -3.62
CA VAL A 122 -13.20 14.74 -3.20
C VAL A 122 -13.88 15.46 -4.37
N GLY A 123 -15.12 15.06 -4.67
CA GLY A 123 -15.91 15.57 -5.78
C GLY A 123 -15.65 14.86 -7.12
N HIS A 124 -14.80 13.84 -7.17
CA HIS A 124 -14.54 13.01 -8.35
C HIS A 124 -15.17 11.62 -8.23
N ALA A 125 -15.18 10.86 -9.33
CA ALA A 125 -15.76 9.52 -9.35
C ALA A 125 -15.04 8.51 -8.43
N SER A 126 -13.79 8.80 -8.08
CA SER A 126 -12.92 8.00 -7.21
C SER A 126 -13.06 8.32 -5.71
N GLU A 127 -13.89 9.29 -5.31
CA GLU A 127 -14.03 9.71 -3.90
C GLU A 127 -14.36 8.51 -3.00
N ASP A 128 -15.36 7.70 -3.38
CA ASP A 128 -15.82 6.56 -2.58
C ASP A 128 -14.77 5.44 -2.48
N ASP A 129 -13.82 5.37 -3.41
CA ASP A 129 -12.76 4.36 -3.44
C ASP A 129 -11.58 4.72 -2.52
N LEU A 130 -11.40 6.02 -2.22
CA LEU A 130 -10.23 6.54 -1.49
C LEU A 130 -10.59 7.12 -0.11
N LYS A 131 -11.85 7.47 0.10
CA LYS A 131 -12.32 8.02 1.37
C LYS A 131 -12.15 7.02 2.51
N GLY A 132 -11.45 7.43 3.56
CA GLY A 132 -11.20 6.62 4.75
C GLY A 132 -10.19 5.50 4.56
N LEU A 133 -9.42 5.55 3.46
CA LEU A 133 -8.39 4.56 3.15
C LEU A 133 -7.26 4.52 4.20
N PHE A 134 -6.99 5.65 4.85
CA PHE A 134 -6.00 5.77 5.91
C PHE A 134 -6.64 5.97 7.30
N ASP A 135 -7.95 5.79 7.48
CA ASP A 135 -8.64 6.00 8.77
C ASP A 135 -8.09 5.10 9.89
N ASP A 136 -7.69 3.87 9.55
CA ASP A 136 -7.10 2.91 10.50
C ASP A 136 -5.62 3.22 10.81
N LEU A 137 -5.00 4.20 10.14
CA LEU A 137 -3.59 4.57 10.28
C LEU A 137 -3.41 5.81 11.18
N ASP A 138 -3.56 5.62 12.49
CA ASP A 138 -3.37 6.71 13.47
C ASP A 138 -1.88 6.98 13.78
N VAL A 139 -1.22 7.79 12.96
CA VAL A 139 0.18 8.23 13.18
C VAL A 139 0.40 9.05 14.46
N ASN A 140 -0.68 9.49 15.11
CA ASN A 140 -0.67 10.21 16.39
C ASN A 140 -0.98 9.30 17.59
N SER A 141 -1.11 7.99 17.39
CA SER A 141 -1.50 7.06 18.43
C SER A 141 -0.50 7.02 19.60
N THR A 142 -1.01 6.95 20.83
CA THR A 142 -0.21 6.70 22.02
C THR A 142 0.45 5.32 22.00
N ARG A 143 -0.06 4.38 21.18
CA ARG A 143 0.54 3.05 20.97
C ARG A 143 1.87 3.14 20.22
N LEU A 144 2.02 4.10 19.28
CA LEU A 144 3.32 4.38 18.67
C LEU A 144 4.30 4.99 19.68
N GLY A 145 3.81 5.70 20.69
CA GLY A 145 4.63 6.17 21.79
C GLY A 145 3.93 7.27 22.56
N ASN A 146 4.32 7.42 23.82
CA ASN A 146 3.73 8.43 24.71
C ASN A 146 4.26 9.86 24.44
N THR A 147 5.27 10.02 23.59
CA THR A 147 5.82 11.33 23.19
C THR A 147 5.96 11.41 21.68
N VAL A 148 5.94 12.62 21.13
CA VAL A 148 6.07 12.87 19.69
C VAL A 148 7.38 12.30 19.15
N GLU A 149 8.48 12.45 19.90
CA GLU A 149 9.80 11.96 19.50
C GLU A 149 9.81 10.44 19.35
N ARG A 150 9.18 9.70 20.28
CA ARG A 150 9.09 8.24 20.23
C ARG A 150 8.21 7.75 19.08
N ARG A 151 7.09 8.45 18.81
CA ARG A 151 6.24 8.16 17.65
C ARG A 151 7.04 8.34 16.36
N ASN A 152 7.72 9.47 16.24
CA ASN A 152 8.51 9.81 15.06
C ASN A 152 9.71 8.88 14.88
N GLU A 153 10.34 8.41 15.97
CA GLU A 153 11.36 7.36 15.89
C GLU A 153 10.82 6.08 15.23
N LYS A 154 9.64 5.60 15.64
CA LYS A 154 9.02 4.41 15.05
C LYS A 154 8.55 4.62 13.62
N LEU A 155 7.93 5.75 13.33
CA LEU A 155 7.49 6.10 11.98
C LEU A 155 8.67 6.21 11.02
N ARG A 156 9.81 6.79 11.45
CA ARG A 156 11.06 6.80 10.68
C ARG A 156 11.57 5.39 10.38
N LYS A 157 11.60 4.51 11.39
CA LYS A 157 12.03 3.11 11.20
C LYS A 157 11.12 2.40 10.19
N LEU A 158 9.81 2.59 10.32
CA LEU A 158 8.82 2.02 9.41
C LEU A 158 9.02 2.54 7.97
N LEU A 159 9.13 3.86 7.77
CA LEU A 159 9.40 4.44 6.45
C LEU A 159 10.70 3.91 5.82
N ASN A 160 11.76 3.79 6.63
CA ASN A 160 13.04 3.30 6.13
C ASN A 160 12.97 1.84 5.71
N ALA A 161 12.40 0.99 6.57
CA ALA A 161 12.31 -0.42 6.28
C ALA A 161 11.36 -0.72 5.11
N ILE A 162 10.22 -0.02 5.04
CA ILE A 162 9.34 -0.10 3.88
C ILE A 162 10.07 0.38 2.63
N GLY A 163 10.86 1.44 2.70
CA GLY A 163 11.60 1.96 1.55
C GLY A 163 12.84 1.14 1.15
N GLU A 164 13.27 0.19 1.97
CA GLU A 164 14.37 -0.76 1.65
C GLU A 164 13.86 -2.02 0.95
N LEU A 165 12.54 -2.24 0.94
CA LEU A 165 11.94 -3.32 0.18
C LEU A 165 12.22 -3.14 -1.31
N ASP A 166 12.68 -4.20 -1.95
CA ASP A 166 12.67 -4.28 -3.41
C ASP A 166 11.20 -4.47 -3.80
N MET A 167 10.56 -3.45 -4.38
CA MET A 167 9.15 -3.51 -4.83
C MET A 167 9.03 -3.81 -6.34
N GLY A 168 10.13 -4.24 -6.98
CA GLY A 168 10.17 -4.48 -8.42
C GLY A 168 10.28 -3.18 -9.21
N GLU A 169 10.88 -3.25 -10.40
CA GLU A 169 11.05 -2.08 -11.26
C GLU A 169 9.82 -1.82 -12.15
N GLN A 170 8.95 -2.83 -12.30
CA GLN A 170 7.75 -2.77 -13.14
C GLN A 170 6.48 -2.74 -12.28
N HIS A 171 5.48 -2.00 -12.75
CA HIS A 171 4.22 -1.81 -12.03
C HIS A 171 3.49 -3.14 -11.76
N ASP A 172 3.50 -4.08 -12.72
CA ASP A 172 2.87 -5.40 -12.57
C ASP A 172 3.60 -6.26 -11.52
N GLU A 173 4.93 -6.20 -11.48
CA GLU A 173 5.74 -6.88 -10.46
C GLU A 173 5.50 -6.29 -9.06
N GLY A 174 5.29 -4.97 -8.98
CA GLY A 174 4.97 -4.27 -7.73
C GLY A 174 3.56 -4.56 -7.21
N ILE A 175 2.58 -4.80 -8.10
CA ILE A 175 1.22 -5.23 -7.70
C ILE A 175 1.28 -6.64 -7.10
N ASP A 176 1.92 -7.58 -7.80
CA ASP A 176 2.09 -8.96 -7.32
C ASP A 176 2.78 -8.97 -5.95
N MET A 177 3.83 -8.17 -5.78
CA MET A 177 4.57 -8.13 -4.53
C MET A 177 3.84 -7.42 -3.39
N PHE A 178 3.03 -6.39 -3.68
CA PHE A 178 2.13 -5.79 -2.69
C PHE A 178 1.09 -6.81 -2.22
N GLY A 179 0.54 -7.60 -3.15
CA GLY A 179 -0.35 -8.72 -2.83
C GLY A 179 0.32 -9.73 -1.90
N ASP A 180 1.53 -10.17 -2.24
CA ASP A 180 2.33 -11.08 -1.42
C ASP A 180 2.60 -10.50 -0.01
N ALA A 181 2.92 -9.20 0.10
CA ALA A 181 3.12 -8.52 1.38
C ALA A 181 1.85 -8.55 2.24
N TYR A 182 0.71 -8.25 1.63
CA TYR A 182 -0.59 -8.24 2.29
C TYR A 182 -0.96 -9.64 2.80
N GLU A 183 -0.83 -10.66 1.95
CA GLU A 183 -1.09 -12.05 2.31
C GLU A 183 -0.20 -12.53 3.46
N PHE A 184 1.10 -12.27 3.38
CA PHE A 184 2.03 -12.63 4.44
C PHE A 184 1.69 -11.97 5.77
N LEU A 185 1.36 -10.67 5.75
CA LEU A 185 0.90 -9.96 6.94
C LEU A 185 -0.34 -10.63 7.53
N MET A 186 -1.34 -10.92 6.70
CA MET A 186 -2.56 -11.61 7.13
C MET A 186 -2.28 -12.99 7.75
N GLN A 187 -1.41 -13.79 7.15
CA GLN A 187 -0.98 -15.09 7.68
C GLN A 187 -0.25 -14.96 9.02
N MET A 188 0.71 -14.04 9.10
CA MET A 188 1.46 -13.76 10.32
C MET A 188 0.52 -13.38 11.46
N TYR A 189 -0.49 -12.54 11.20
CA TYR A 189 -1.49 -12.18 12.21
C TYR A 189 -2.43 -13.32 12.58
N ALA A 190 -2.93 -14.07 11.61
CA ALA A 190 -3.77 -15.24 11.88
C ALA A 190 -3.05 -16.27 12.78
N SER A 191 -1.73 -16.43 12.59
CA SER A 191 -0.90 -17.30 13.42
C SER A 191 -0.69 -16.78 14.86
N GLN A 192 -0.71 -15.45 15.05
CA GLN A 192 -0.49 -14.80 16.34
C GLN A 192 -1.77 -14.56 17.15
N ALA A 193 -2.92 -14.38 16.49
CA ALA A 193 -4.19 -14.00 17.13
C ALA A 193 -4.76 -15.06 18.08
N GLY A 194 -4.27 -16.30 18.03
CA GLY A 194 -4.84 -17.40 18.81
C GLY A 194 -6.27 -17.74 18.35
N LYS A 195 -6.70 -18.96 18.64
CA LYS A 195 -7.99 -19.52 18.18
C LYS A 195 -9.17 -18.81 18.86
N SER A 196 -9.59 -17.62 18.42
CA SER A 196 -10.87 -17.01 18.81
C SER A 196 -11.27 -15.86 17.88
N GLY A 197 -12.19 -16.12 16.94
CA GLY A 197 -13.10 -15.10 16.43
C GLY A 197 -13.10 -14.84 14.93
N GLY A 198 -13.86 -15.63 14.18
CA GLY A 198 -14.71 -15.09 13.09
C GLY A 198 -14.30 -15.43 11.66
N GLU A 199 -13.07 -15.16 11.24
CA GLU A 199 -12.69 -15.25 9.83
C GLU A 199 -11.36 -16.00 9.68
N TYR A 200 -11.41 -17.17 9.05
CA TYR A 200 -10.23 -17.97 8.74
C TYR A 200 -9.56 -17.42 7.48
N TYR A 201 -8.26 -17.11 7.55
CA TYR A 201 -7.47 -16.82 6.36
C TYR A 201 -7.45 -18.06 5.45
N THR A 202 -7.80 -17.88 4.17
CA THR A 202 -7.75 -18.96 3.16
C THR A 202 -6.39 -18.89 2.45
N PRO A 203 -5.55 -19.94 2.54
CA PRO A 203 -4.27 -19.99 1.84
C PRO A 203 -4.39 -19.76 0.34
N GLN A 204 -3.37 -19.15 -0.27
CA GLN A 204 -3.36 -18.75 -1.68
C GLN A 204 -3.65 -19.93 -2.61
N GLU A 205 -3.07 -21.10 -2.34
CA GLU A 205 -3.24 -22.30 -3.16
C GLU A 205 -4.69 -22.81 -3.13
N VAL A 206 -5.39 -22.59 -2.02
CA VAL A 206 -6.81 -22.93 -1.87
C VAL A 206 -7.67 -21.90 -2.61
N SER A 207 -7.37 -20.61 -2.45
CA SER A 207 -8.07 -19.52 -3.16
C SER A 207 -7.92 -19.63 -4.68
N GLU A 208 -6.71 -19.93 -5.17
CA GLU A 208 -6.42 -20.14 -6.59
C GLU A 208 -7.17 -21.37 -7.14
N LEU A 209 -7.15 -22.49 -6.39
CA LEU A 209 -7.91 -23.68 -6.77
C LEU A 209 -9.41 -23.39 -6.86
N LEU A 210 -9.98 -22.72 -5.85
CA LEU A 210 -11.40 -22.35 -5.86
C LEU A 210 -11.73 -21.40 -7.02
N ALA A 211 -10.90 -20.38 -7.26
CA ALA A 211 -11.06 -19.48 -8.40
C ALA A 211 -11.07 -20.26 -9.73
N ARG A 212 -10.09 -21.15 -9.95
CA ARG A 212 -10.02 -22.02 -11.12
C ARG A 212 -11.26 -22.90 -11.26
N LEU A 213 -11.71 -23.54 -10.17
CA LEU A 213 -12.92 -24.39 -10.18
C LEU A 213 -14.18 -23.60 -10.60
N THR A 214 -14.32 -22.34 -10.18
CA THR A 214 -15.50 -21.53 -10.50
C THR A 214 -15.58 -21.08 -11.97
N VAL A 215 -14.46 -21.19 -12.70
CA VAL A 215 -14.34 -20.75 -14.09
C VAL A 215 -14.19 -21.90 -15.09
N ILE A 216 -14.13 -23.16 -14.63
CA ILE A 216 -14.09 -24.32 -15.53
C ILE A 216 -15.26 -24.28 -16.52
N GLY A 217 -14.92 -24.35 -17.82
CA GLY A 217 -15.90 -24.38 -18.90
C GLY A 217 -16.63 -23.07 -19.15
N LYS A 218 -16.10 -21.94 -18.67
CA LYS A 218 -16.61 -20.60 -18.96
C LYS A 218 -15.61 -19.83 -19.80
N ASP A 219 -16.12 -19.20 -20.87
CA ASP A 219 -15.31 -18.33 -21.73
C ASP A 219 -15.21 -16.89 -21.21
N SER A 220 -16.10 -16.50 -20.27
CA SER A 220 -16.06 -15.19 -19.60
C SER A 220 -16.72 -15.22 -18.21
N VAL A 221 -16.29 -14.32 -17.33
CA VAL A 221 -16.84 -14.13 -15.98
C VAL A 221 -17.42 -12.73 -15.87
N GLN A 222 -18.74 -12.65 -15.65
CA GLN A 222 -19.43 -11.36 -15.53
C GLN A 222 -19.55 -10.87 -14.08
N ARG A 223 -19.66 -11.80 -13.12
CA ARG A 223 -19.86 -11.49 -11.70
C ARG A 223 -19.23 -12.55 -10.83
N VAL A 224 -18.50 -12.10 -9.82
CA VAL A 224 -18.02 -12.93 -8.71
C VAL A 224 -18.80 -12.53 -7.46
N TYR A 225 -19.20 -13.51 -6.65
CA TYR A 225 -19.98 -13.26 -5.43
C TYR A 225 -19.39 -14.05 -4.27
N GLU A 226 -19.11 -13.34 -3.17
CA GLU A 226 -18.60 -13.92 -1.93
C GLU A 226 -19.46 -13.44 -0.76
N THR A 227 -19.97 -14.39 0.03
CA THR A 227 -20.95 -14.15 1.09
C THR A 227 -20.39 -13.48 2.35
N PHE A 228 -19.07 -13.54 2.55
CA PHE A 228 -18.41 -13.04 3.77
C PHE A 228 -17.65 -11.72 3.57
N MET A 229 -17.49 -11.24 2.34
CA MET A 229 -16.98 -9.90 2.09
C MET A 229 -18.14 -8.89 2.15
N SER A 230 -18.01 -7.88 3.00
CA SER A 230 -19.00 -6.83 3.22
C SER A 230 -19.25 -5.94 1.99
N GLN A 231 -18.45 -6.05 0.94
CA GLN A 231 -18.67 -5.38 -0.34
C GLN A 231 -18.64 -6.35 -1.54
N ARG A 232 -19.51 -6.09 -2.51
CA ARG A 232 -19.55 -6.80 -3.79
C ARG A 232 -18.34 -6.39 -4.61
N ILE A 233 -17.42 -7.31 -4.89
CA ILE A 233 -16.42 -7.10 -5.96
C ILE A 233 -17.16 -7.13 -7.31
N GLN A 234 -17.61 -5.97 -7.79
CA GLN A 234 -18.11 -5.83 -9.15
C GLN A 234 -16.93 -5.59 -10.08
N THR A 235 -16.40 -6.63 -10.71
CA THR A 235 -15.52 -6.44 -11.86
C THR A 235 -16.35 -5.87 -13.01
N ARG A 236 -16.19 -4.58 -13.33
CA ARG A 236 -16.69 -3.97 -14.57
C ARG A 236 -15.82 -4.30 -15.80
N ALA A 237 -14.89 -5.25 -15.67
CA ALA A 237 -14.05 -5.73 -16.76
C ALA A 237 -14.45 -7.17 -17.13
N ASN A 238 -14.71 -7.41 -18.41
CA ASN A 238 -14.70 -8.75 -18.97
C ASN A 238 -13.23 -9.20 -18.95
N TYR A 239 -12.88 -10.13 -18.07
CA TYR A 239 -11.60 -10.82 -18.17
C TYR A 239 -11.77 -11.97 -19.16
N ASP A 240 -11.09 -11.88 -20.31
CA ASP A 240 -10.86 -13.03 -21.18
C ASP A 240 -10.01 -14.02 -20.38
N LEU A 241 -10.61 -15.16 -20.02
CA LEU A 241 -9.88 -16.27 -19.43
C LEU A 241 -9.13 -16.94 -20.58
N ALA A 242 -7.87 -16.57 -20.77
CA ALA A 242 -7.02 -17.19 -21.77
C ALA A 242 -7.02 -18.72 -21.56
N ALA A 243 -7.27 -19.44 -22.67
CA ALA A 243 -7.43 -20.89 -22.75
C ALA A 243 -6.22 -21.70 -22.26
#